data_AF-A0A6G7PW68-F1
#
_entry.id   AF-A0A6G7PW68-F1
#
_cell.length_a   1.000
_cell.length_b   1.000
_cell.length_c   1.000
_cell.angle_alpha   90.00
_cell.angle_beta   90.00
_cell.angle_gamma   90.00
#
_symmetry.space_group_name_H-M   'P 1'
#
loop_
_entity.id
_entity.type
_entity.pdbx_description
1 polymer ?
#
loop_
_entity_poly.entity_id
_entity_poly.type
_entity_poly.pdbx_seq_one_letter_code
_entity_poly.pdbx_strand_id
1 'polypeptide(L)'
;MNLREKGNLSSLKPWLQRTLSDSRPEKALRNRIKRWLKEKVRGLPPGFIFRVSARKEKGKFIIDIEVPAWAEANPVRLHQLDLLMAQLEELGLTVNVFYREDLPEKEGLFDELS
;
A
#
# COMPACT_ATOMS: atom_id res chain seq x y z
N MET A 1 6.79 20.44 6.47
CA MET A 1 7.26 19.11 6.92
C MET A 1 7.28 19.07 8.44
N ASN A 2 6.31 18.39 9.06
CA ASN A 2 6.14 18.39 10.52
C ASN A 2 7.11 17.41 11.21
N LEU A 3 7.68 17.80 12.35
CA LEU A 3 8.61 16.98 13.16
C LEU A 3 8.00 15.63 13.60
N ARG A 4 6.67 15.51 13.67
CA ARG A 4 5.95 14.26 13.95
C ARG A 4 6.01 13.24 12.80
N GLU A 5 6.16 13.68 11.55
CA GLU A 5 6.20 12.78 10.38
C GLU A 5 7.57 12.11 10.23
N LYS A 6 8.65 12.85 10.53
CA LYS A 6 10.04 12.33 10.50
C LYS A 6 10.28 11.17 11.49
N GLY A 7 9.60 11.18 12.63
CA GLY A 7 9.68 10.10 13.63
C GLY A 7 9.10 8.77 13.14
N ASN A 8 8.08 8.80 12.27
CA ASN A 8 7.40 7.59 11.78
C ASN A 8 8.17 6.93 10.63
N LEU A 9 8.75 7.71 9.72
CA LEU A 9 9.59 7.22 8.61
C LEU A 9 10.91 6.59 9.07
N SER A 10 11.53 7.15 10.12
CA SER A 10 12.77 6.62 10.69
C SER A 10 12.60 5.21 11.26
N SER A 11 11.41 4.89 11.78
CA SER A 11 11.05 3.54 12.23
C SER A 11 10.76 2.58 11.09
N LEU A 12 10.39 3.08 9.89
CA LEU A 12 10.05 2.25 8.74
C LEU A 12 11.28 1.83 7.91
N LYS A 13 12.40 2.56 7.97
CA LYS A 13 13.63 2.17 7.25
C LYS A 13 14.22 0.83 7.71
N PRO A 14 14.43 0.58 9.03
CA PRO A 14 14.88 -0.74 9.51
C PRO A 14 13.85 -1.83 9.21
N TRP A 15 12.56 -1.47 9.25
CA TRP A 15 11.45 -2.36 8.92
C TRP A 15 11.50 -2.82 7.46
N LEU A 16 11.80 -1.91 6.52
CA LEU A 16 11.90 -2.22 5.11
C LEU A 16 13.14 -3.09 4.84
N GLN A 17 14.30 -2.68 5.33
CA GLN A 17 15.55 -3.44 5.13
C GLN A 17 15.41 -4.90 5.56
N ARG A 18 14.85 -5.14 6.75
CA ARG A 18 14.60 -6.50 7.25
C ARG A 18 13.63 -7.30 6.37
N THR A 19 12.68 -6.62 5.73
CA THR A 19 11.69 -7.25 4.84
C THR A 19 12.31 -7.62 3.50
N LEU A 20 13.18 -6.75 2.97
CA LEU A 20 13.87 -6.97 1.71
C LEU A 20 14.97 -8.04 1.80
N SER A 21 15.49 -8.30 3.01
CA SER A 21 16.44 -9.39 3.28
C SER A 21 15.79 -10.77 3.41
N ASP A 22 14.47 -10.89 3.32
CA ASP A 22 13.79 -12.18 3.37
C ASP A 22 14.04 -12.98 2.08
N SER A 23 14.02 -14.31 2.19
CA SER A 23 14.05 -15.25 1.05
C SER A 23 12.92 -15.02 0.04
N ARG A 24 11.79 -14.46 0.49
CA ARG A 24 10.61 -14.13 -0.34
C ARG A 24 10.15 -12.70 -0.03
N PRO A 25 10.88 -11.68 -0.50
CA PRO A 25 10.67 -10.29 -0.10
C PRO A 25 9.29 -9.77 -0.51
N GLU A 26 8.72 -10.22 -1.63
CA GLU A 26 7.37 -9.83 -2.05
C GLU A 26 6.31 -10.30 -1.05
N LYS A 27 6.36 -11.58 -0.65
CA LYS A 27 5.42 -12.15 0.33
C LYS A 27 5.56 -11.44 1.69
N ALA A 28 6.80 -11.15 2.10
CA ALA A 28 7.09 -10.45 3.33
C ALA A 28 6.56 -9.00 3.30
N LEU A 29 6.79 -8.27 2.21
CA LEU A 29 6.25 -6.91 1.96
C LEU A 29 4.73 -6.93 2.03
N ARG A 30 4.07 -7.82 1.28
CA ARG A 30 2.62 -7.98 1.25
C ARG A 30 2.02 -8.10 2.64
N ASN A 31 2.51 -9.07 3.42
CA ASN A 31 1.97 -9.37 4.75
C ASN A 31 2.21 -8.21 5.73
N ARG A 32 3.38 -7.57 5.64
CA ARG A 32 3.71 -6.46 6.52
C ARG A 32 2.92 -5.20 6.20
N ILE A 33 2.78 -4.83 4.92
CA ILE A 33 1.98 -3.68 4.50
C ILE A 33 0.52 -3.89 4.87
N LYS A 34 -0.02 -5.09 4.65
CA LYS A 34 -1.39 -5.45 5.08
C LYS A 34 -1.60 -5.24 6.58
N ARG A 35 -0.64 -5.66 7.41
CA ARG A 35 -0.69 -5.46 8.86
C ARG A 35 -0.58 -3.97 9.22
N TRP A 36 0.34 -3.25 8.61
CA TRP A 36 0.57 -1.84 8.85
C TRP A 36 -0.66 -0.99 8.51
N LEU A 37 -1.31 -1.24 7.36
CA LEU A 37 -2.56 -0.60 6.99
C LEU A 37 -3.67 -0.88 8.01
N LYS A 38 -3.80 -2.12 8.48
CA LYS A 38 -4.77 -2.48 9.53
C LYS A 38 -4.50 -1.75 10.86
N GLU A 39 -3.24 -1.53 11.21
CA GLU A 39 -2.85 -0.84 12.45
C GLU A 39 -3.04 0.68 12.35
N LYS A 40 -2.79 1.27 11.19
CA LYS A 40 -2.87 2.73 10.93
C LYS A 40 -4.28 3.20 10.58
N VAL A 41 -5.06 2.37 9.89
CA VAL A 41 -6.45 2.67 9.51
C VAL A 41 -7.40 2.00 10.52
N ARG A 42 -7.50 2.60 11.72
CA ARG A 42 -8.43 2.17 12.77
C ARG A 42 -9.85 2.68 12.50
N GLY A 43 -10.88 1.94 12.93
CA GLY A 43 -12.29 2.35 12.79
C GLY A 43 -12.94 1.99 11.45
N LEU A 44 -12.35 1.04 10.71
CA LEU A 44 -12.97 0.50 9.51
C LEU A 44 -14.19 -0.37 9.86
N PRO A 45 -15.26 -0.32 9.04
CA PRO A 45 -16.41 -1.19 9.25
C PRO A 45 -16.01 -2.66 9.17
N PRO A 46 -16.69 -3.56 9.91
CA PRO A 46 -16.46 -4.99 9.82
C PRO A 46 -16.64 -5.46 8.37
N GLY A 47 -15.66 -6.21 7.85
CA GLY A 47 -15.64 -6.65 6.45
C GLY A 47 -14.81 -5.78 5.50
N PHE A 48 -14.29 -4.63 5.95
CA PHE A 48 -13.37 -3.83 5.15
C PHE A 48 -11.98 -4.46 5.11
N ILE A 49 -11.65 -5.12 3.99
CA ILE A 49 -10.39 -5.83 3.81
C ILE A 49 -9.64 -5.25 2.62
N PHE A 50 -8.52 -4.56 2.88
CA PHE A 50 -7.58 -4.21 1.83
C PHE A 50 -7.00 -5.48 1.22
N ARG A 51 -7.02 -5.60 -0.11
CA ARG A 51 -6.20 -6.59 -0.80
C ARG A 51 -4.89 -5.92 -1.12
N VAL A 52 -3.81 -6.55 -0.69
CA VAL A 52 -2.46 -6.05 -0.92
C VAL A 52 -1.74 -7.10 -1.73
N SER A 53 -1.09 -6.67 -2.79
CA SER A 53 -0.18 -7.46 -3.60
C SER A 53 1.16 -6.74 -3.66
N ALA A 54 2.24 -7.50 -3.79
CA ALA A 54 3.58 -6.96 -3.94
C ALA A 54 4.25 -7.73 -5.08
N ARG A 55 4.88 -7.00 -5.99
CA ARG A 55 5.62 -7.56 -7.12
C ARG A 55 6.94 -6.81 -7.29
N LYS A 56 7.90 -7.43 -7.96
CA LYS A 56 9.16 -6.81 -8.30
C LYS A 56 9.25 -6.64 -9.80
N GLU A 57 9.45 -5.40 -10.25
CA GLU A 57 9.55 -5.07 -11.67
C GLU A 57 10.76 -4.16 -11.89
N LYS A 58 11.63 -4.53 -12.85
CA LYS A 58 12.84 -3.75 -13.21
C LYS A 58 13.67 -3.30 -12.01
N GLY A 59 13.79 -4.16 -10.98
CA GLY A 59 14.55 -3.88 -9.76
C GLY A 59 13.82 -3.06 -8.69
N LYS A 60 12.60 -2.60 -8.95
CA LYS A 60 11.76 -1.86 -8.01
C LYS A 60 10.67 -2.76 -7.41
N PHE A 61 10.32 -2.52 -6.16
CA PHE A 61 9.17 -3.18 -5.53
C PHE A 61 7.94 -2.33 -5.73
N ILE A 62 6.91 -2.93 -6.32
CA ILE A 62 5.60 -2.33 -6.58
C ILE A 62 4.59 -2.97 -5.63
N ILE A 63 3.83 -2.14 -4.94
CA ILE A 63 2.79 -2.54 -4.01
C ILE A 63 1.45 -2.11 -4.58
N ASP A 64 0.58 -3.06 -4.87
CA ASP A 64 -0.78 -2.78 -5.31
C ASP A 64 -1.72 -2.93 -4.11
N ILE A 65 -2.52 -1.91 -3.84
CA ILE A 65 -3.48 -1.88 -2.74
C ILE A 65 -4.87 -1.66 -3.33
N GLU A 66 -5.71 -2.70 -3.26
CA GLU A 66 -7.12 -2.59 -3.62
C GLU A 66 -7.91 -2.21 -2.38
N VAL A 67 -8.65 -1.11 -2.50
CA VAL A 67 -9.50 -0.57 -1.46
C VAL A 67 -10.94 -0.95 -1.80
N PRO A 68 -11.65 -1.70 -0.94
CA PRO A 68 -13.03 -2.12 -1.19
C PRO A 68 -14.04 -0.99 -0.92
N ALA A 69 -13.76 0.21 -1.44
CA ALA A 69 -14.61 1.40 -1.34
C ALA A 69 -14.51 2.23 -2.62
N TRP A 70 -15.57 2.99 -2.87
CA TRP A 70 -15.58 4.07 -3.86
C TRP A 70 -14.70 5.21 -3.35
N ALA A 71 -13.94 5.87 -4.23
CA ALA A 71 -13.14 7.02 -3.84
C ALA A 71 -14.01 8.10 -3.19
N GLU A 72 -15.19 8.34 -3.75
CA GLU A 72 -16.14 9.36 -3.27
C GLU A 72 -16.75 9.08 -1.89
N ALA A 73 -16.69 7.84 -1.39
CA ALA A 73 -17.43 7.45 -0.19
C ALA A 73 -16.86 8.02 1.12
N ASN A 74 -15.59 8.45 1.16
CA ASN A 74 -15.01 9.07 2.36
C ASN A 74 -13.71 9.88 2.11
N PRO A 75 -13.80 11.19 1.82
CA PRO A 75 -12.63 12.02 1.50
C PRO A 75 -11.62 12.16 2.65
N VAL A 76 -12.06 12.09 3.92
CA VAL A 76 -11.15 12.14 5.08
C VAL A 76 -10.27 10.89 5.15
N ARG A 77 -10.81 9.72 4.77
CA ARG A 77 -10.04 8.47 4.75
C ARG A 77 -9.16 8.34 3.51
N LEU A 78 -9.58 8.92 2.37
CA LEU A 78 -8.72 9.04 1.19
C LEU A 78 -7.44 9.79 1.54
N HIS A 79 -7.58 10.97 2.16
CA HIS A 79 -6.41 11.77 2.56
C HIS A 79 -5.50 11.01 3.53
N GLN A 80 -6.07 10.25 4.47
CA GLN A 80 -5.27 9.41 5.37
C GLN A 80 -4.52 8.30 4.60
N LEU A 81 -5.16 7.69 3.60
CA LEU A 81 -4.52 6.67 2.76
C LEU A 81 -3.41 7.29 1.92
N ASP A 82 -3.63 8.45 1.32
CA ASP A 82 -2.62 9.17 0.52
C ASP A 82 -1.37 9.49 1.34
N LEU A 83 -1.55 9.96 2.58
CA LEU A 83 -0.43 10.19 3.50
C LEU A 83 0.33 8.90 3.83
N LEU A 84 -0.37 7.77 3.91
CA LEU A 84 0.26 6.47 4.13
C LEU A 84 1.00 5.99 2.87
N MET A 85 0.45 6.24 1.68
CA MET A 85 1.09 5.90 0.41
C MET A 85 2.37 6.71 0.21
N ALA A 86 2.31 8.02 0.42
CA ALA A 86 3.47 8.90 0.35
C ALA A 86 4.61 8.44 1.28
N GLN A 87 4.29 7.93 2.47
CA GLN A 87 5.30 7.35 3.38
C GLN A 87 5.98 6.10 2.81
N LEU A 88 5.25 5.26 2.07
CA LEU A 88 5.81 4.08 1.42
C LEU A 88 6.65 4.46 0.19
N GLU A 89 6.23 5.49 -0.54
CA GLU A 89 6.99 6.02 -1.68
C GLU A 89 8.30 6.67 -1.26
N GLU A 90 8.30 7.43 -0.15
CA GLU A 90 9.53 7.98 0.44
C GLU A 90 10.54 6.91 0.88
N LEU A 91 10.08 5.66 1.06
CA LEU A 91 10.93 4.52 1.36
C LEU A 91 11.49 3.82 0.10
N GLY A 92 11.15 4.32 -1.10
CA GLY A 92 11.59 3.78 -2.38
C GLY A 92 10.72 2.65 -2.93
N LEU A 93 9.51 2.46 -2.39
CA LEU A 93 8.51 1.57 -2.97
C LEU A 93 7.67 2.31 -3.99
N THR A 94 7.23 1.65 -5.05
CA THR A 94 6.18 2.18 -5.92
C THR A 94 4.85 1.67 -5.40
N VAL A 95 3.86 2.54 -5.23
CA VAL A 95 2.57 2.14 -4.66
C VAL A 95 1.43 2.53 -5.58
N ASN A 96 0.62 1.55 -5.96
CA ASN A 96 -0.59 1.74 -6.75
C ASN A 96 -1.79 1.50 -5.85
N VAL A 97 -2.74 2.43 -5.85
CA VAL A 97 -4.01 2.28 -5.16
C VAL A 97 -5.11 2.12 -6.19
N PHE A 98 -5.93 1.09 -6.02
CA PHE A 98 -7.07 0.81 -6.89
C PHE A 98 -8.33 0.85 -6.02
N TYR A 99 -9.24 1.77 -6.32
CA TYR A 99 -10.55 1.83 -5.68
C TYR A 99 -11.52 0.89 -6.39
N ARG A 100 -12.72 0.76 -5.82
CA ARG A 100 -13.73 -0.17 -6.34
C ARG A 100 -14.13 0.14 -7.80
N GLU A 101 -14.08 1.41 -8.19
CA GLU A 101 -14.35 1.88 -9.56
C GLU A 101 -13.21 1.61 -10.54
N ASP A 102 -11.97 1.46 -10.05
CA ASP A 102 -10.77 1.22 -10.87
C ASP A 102 -10.52 -0.28 -11.12
N LEU A 103 -11.26 -1.16 -10.45
CA LEU A 103 -11.18 -2.61 -10.66
C LEU A 103 -11.40 -3.04 -12.12
N PRO A 104 -12.40 -2.52 -12.86
CA PRO A 104 -12.54 -2.81 -14.29
C PRO A 104 -11.38 -2.30 -15.16
N GLU A 105 -10.77 -1.15 -14.84
CA GLU A 105 -9.57 -0.67 -15.57
C GLU A 105 -8.34 -1.56 -15.30
N LYS A 106 -8.22 -2.09 -14.07
CA LYS A 106 -7.19 -3.05 -13.73
C LYS A 106 -7.35 -4.37 -14.49
N GLU A 107 -8.57 -4.86 -14.68
CA GLU A 107 -8.82 -6.09 -15.46
C GLU A 107 -8.48 -5.90 -16.94
N GLY A 108 -8.79 -4.74 -17.54
CA GLY A 108 -8.43 -4.44 -18.93
C GLY A 108 -6.92 -4.39 -19.21
N LEU A 109 -6.12 -3.91 -18.26
CA LEU A 109 -4.65 -3.89 -18.36
C LEU A 109 -3.99 -5.28 -18.34
N PHE A 110 -4.69 -6.30 -17.83
CA PHE A 110 -4.20 -7.68 -17.87
C PHE A 110 -4.57 -8.42 -19.17
N ASP A 111 -5.65 -8.02 -19.85
CA ASP A 111 -6.06 -8.60 -21.14
C ASP A 111 -5.16 -8.15 -22.31
N GLU A 112 -4.65 -6.91 -22.29
CA GLU A 112 -3.73 -6.43 -23.35
C GLU A 112 -2.30 -6.99 -23.26
N LEU A 113 -1.99 -7.74 -22.20
CA LEU A 113 -0.69 -8.38 -21.99
C LEU A 113 -0.73 -9.91 -22.17
N SER A 114 -1.86 -10.47 -22.62
CA SER A 114 -2.04 -11.92 -22.83
C SER A 114 -1.99 -12.35 -24.30
#